data_AF-A0A7W0WX17-F1
#
_entry.id   AF-A0A7W0WX17-F1
#
_cell.length_a   1.000
_cell.length_b   1.000
_cell.length_c   1.000
_cell.angle_alpha   90.00
_cell.angle_beta   90.00
_cell.angle_gamma   90.00
#
_symmetry.space_group_name_H-M   'P 1'
#
loop_
_entity.id
_entity.type
_entity.pdbx_description
1 polymer ?
#
loop_
_entity_poly.entity_id
_entity_poly.type
_entity_poly.pdbx_seq_one_letter_code
_entity_poly.pdbx_strand_id
1 'polypeptide(L)'
;SKTALADFSSAEPEVYIEKPAELKFEKQQWIERLKKCSAKALAPPATRGTCQVIFQLNTAYFVNSEGTQLQLSWTNAQMSVSVGVKADDGMNLSRLEQRFGRAPADLPNDAAIDTMIKEVTKDLSDLEKSPLAEPYVGPAILEGRASGVFFHEVFGHRIEGHRQKDKTGGQTFASYVNKDIAPEWLSVYDDPSITTLNGVQVNGFYRFDDEGVRARRANLIDKGKLVGFVMGRNPSSGFERSNGHGRRSPGLPPVARQGNLVVEASKSVPRVELEKMLIQEIKRQNRPFGMIFTDISGGFTNTSAFAPQAFKVNPVMAYRLYPDGRRELVRGIDFSGTPLVALQSIRAASREIETFNGVCGAESGWVPVSASAPSLLIEKIEVEKGYIPPDRPPVLPPPSIKPMGAPSSSERMVTP
;
A
#
# COMPACT_ATOMS: atom_id res chain seq x y z
N SER A 1 -22.45 34.56 7.05
CA SER A 1 -23.40 33.58 7.58
C SER A 1 -22.89 32.19 7.22
N LYS A 2 -22.24 31.46 8.14
CA LYS A 2 -21.92 30.04 7.91
C LYS A 2 -23.20 29.28 8.28
N THR A 3 -23.92 28.78 7.29
CA THR A 3 -25.03 27.85 7.50
C THR A 3 -24.54 26.74 8.44
N ALA A 4 -25.28 26.47 9.51
CA ALA A 4 -24.92 25.39 10.43
C ALA A 4 -24.95 24.07 9.65
N LEU A 5 -23.79 23.41 9.52
CA LEU A 5 -23.72 22.08 8.93
C LEU A 5 -24.41 21.10 9.88
N ALA A 6 -25.18 20.17 9.32
CA ALA A 6 -25.73 19.06 10.10
C ALA A 6 -24.59 18.22 10.71
N ASP A 7 -24.84 17.58 11.84
CA ASP A 7 -23.89 16.63 12.43
C ASP A 7 -23.81 15.33 11.60
N PHE A 8 -24.91 14.98 10.93
CA PHE A 8 -25.06 13.79 10.10
C PHE A 8 -25.98 14.07 8.89
N SER A 9 -25.53 13.78 7.67
CA SER A 9 -26.30 13.98 6.44
C SER A 9 -27.30 12.84 6.25
N SER A 10 -28.50 13.13 5.73
CA SER A 10 -29.44 12.09 5.29
C SER A 10 -28.89 11.32 4.08
N ALA A 11 -29.32 10.07 3.93
CA ALA A 11 -29.01 9.23 2.77
C ALA A 11 -30.29 8.58 2.23
N GLU A 12 -30.27 8.20 0.95
CA GLU A 12 -31.34 7.41 0.36
C GLU A 12 -31.39 6.03 1.04
N PRO A 13 -32.55 5.58 1.55
CA PRO A 13 -32.67 4.26 2.15
C PRO A 13 -32.43 3.15 1.12
N GLU A 14 -31.65 2.14 1.50
CA GLU A 14 -31.26 1.04 0.61
C GLU A 14 -31.74 -0.29 1.18
N VAL A 15 -32.40 -1.13 0.36
CA VAL A 15 -32.77 -2.50 0.73
C VAL A 15 -32.01 -3.46 -0.17
N TYR A 16 -31.08 -4.22 0.41
CA TYR A 16 -30.26 -5.17 -0.34
C TYR A 16 -29.93 -6.39 0.51
N ILE A 17 -30.37 -7.56 0.05
CA ILE A 17 -30.15 -8.83 0.76
C ILE A 17 -29.52 -9.80 -0.23
N GLU A 18 -28.25 -10.16 -0.03
CA GLU A 18 -27.59 -11.17 -0.87
C GLU A 18 -27.45 -12.52 -0.16
N LYS A 19 -27.39 -13.59 -0.96
CA LYS A 19 -27.19 -14.94 -0.44
C LYS A 19 -25.87 -14.99 0.36
N PRO A 20 -25.85 -15.61 1.56
CA PRO A 20 -24.61 -15.85 2.27
C PRO A 20 -23.57 -16.56 1.40
N ALA A 21 -22.35 -16.03 1.39
CA ALA A 21 -21.22 -16.62 0.69
C ALA A 21 -20.86 -17.97 1.32
N GLU A 22 -20.19 -18.83 0.54
CA GLU A 22 -19.71 -20.13 0.99
C GLU A 22 -18.18 -20.15 0.87
N LEU A 23 -17.48 -20.60 1.92
CA LEU A 23 -16.03 -20.74 1.92
C LEU A 23 -15.66 -22.23 1.98
N LYS A 24 -15.14 -22.75 0.87
CA LYS A 24 -14.74 -24.15 0.72
C LYS A 24 -13.25 -24.24 0.39
N PHE A 25 -12.50 -25.01 1.17
CA PHE A 25 -11.10 -25.31 0.92
C PHE A 25 -10.67 -26.60 1.64
N GLU A 26 -9.70 -27.30 1.07
CA GLU A 26 -9.11 -28.50 1.65
C GLU A 26 -7.98 -28.11 2.61
N LYS A 27 -8.29 -28.04 3.91
CA LYS A 27 -7.35 -27.60 4.96
C LYS A 27 -6.03 -28.38 4.93
N GLN A 28 -6.10 -29.71 4.80
CA GLN A 28 -4.89 -30.56 4.84
C GLN A 28 -4.00 -30.31 3.62
N GLN A 29 -4.59 -30.10 2.44
CA GLN A 29 -3.84 -29.77 1.23
C GLN A 29 -3.08 -28.45 1.39
N TRP A 30 -3.72 -27.42 1.94
CA TRP A 30 -3.07 -26.14 2.19
C TRP A 30 -1.97 -26.21 3.25
N ILE A 31 -2.14 -27.01 4.31
CA ILE A 31 -1.08 -27.25 5.29
C ILE A 31 0.17 -27.83 4.61
N GLU A 32 0.01 -28.84 3.76
CA GLU A 32 1.15 -29.45 3.06
C GLU A 32 1.79 -28.50 2.03
N ARG A 33 0.98 -27.67 1.34
CA ARG A 33 1.49 -26.62 0.45
C ARG A 33 2.31 -25.59 1.23
N LEU A 34 1.84 -25.12 2.38
CA LEU A 34 2.54 -24.13 3.21
C LEU A 34 3.83 -24.68 3.81
N LYS A 35 3.88 -25.95 4.23
CA LYS A 35 5.11 -26.62 4.68
C LYS A 35 6.18 -26.64 3.59
N LYS A 36 5.79 -27.01 2.36
CA LYS A 36 6.71 -27.01 1.20
C LYS A 36 7.18 -25.60 0.87
N CYS A 37 6.26 -24.62 0.89
CA CYS A 37 6.56 -23.22 0.64
C CYS A 37 7.54 -22.65 1.66
N SER A 38 7.29 -22.82 2.97
CA SER A 38 8.15 -22.26 4.01
C SER A 38 9.53 -22.91 4.05
N ALA A 39 9.63 -24.22 3.77
CA ALA A 39 10.91 -24.90 3.64
C ALA A 39 11.76 -24.33 2.51
N LYS A 40 11.16 -24.03 1.35
CA LYS A 40 11.84 -23.38 0.22
C LYS A 40 12.21 -21.93 0.54
N ALA A 41 11.31 -21.18 1.18
CA ALA A 41 11.51 -19.77 1.54
C ALA A 41 12.60 -19.57 2.60
N LEU A 42 12.89 -20.58 3.43
CA LEU A 42 13.95 -20.56 4.44
C LEU A 42 15.34 -20.98 3.88
N ALA A 43 15.48 -21.16 2.57
CA ALA A 43 16.78 -21.47 1.99
C ALA A 43 17.81 -20.36 2.28
N PRO A 44 19.08 -20.69 2.59
CA PRO A 44 20.13 -19.69 2.81
C PRO A 44 20.20 -18.66 1.66
N PRO A 45 20.40 -17.36 1.93
CA PRO A 45 20.83 -16.76 3.21
C PRO A 45 19.68 -16.38 4.17
N ALA A 46 18.43 -16.79 3.90
CA ALA A 46 17.30 -16.41 4.73
C ALA A 46 17.47 -16.86 6.20
N THR A 47 17.30 -15.92 7.13
CA THR A 47 17.22 -16.22 8.57
C THR A 47 15.77 -16.44 9.02
N ARG A 48 14.81 -15.96 8.22
CA ARG A 48 13.36 -16.16 8.41
C ARG A 48 12.71 -16.41 7.05
N GLY A 49 11.88 -17.45 6.97
CA GLY A 49 11.03 -17.73 5.83
C GLY A 49 9.63 -18.05 6.32
N THR A 50 8.61 -17.37 5.80
CA THR A 50 7.22 -17.54 6.21
C THR A 50 6.33 -17.57 4.98
N CYS A 51 5.48 -18.60 4.91
CA CYS A 51 4.38 -18.65 3.97
C CYS A 51 3.08 -18.70 4.75
N GLN A 52 2.12 -17.85 4.42
CA GLN A 52 0.85 -17.77 5.12
C GLN A 52 -0.30 -17.73 4.11
N VAL A 53 -1.39 -18.40 4.47
CA VAL A 53 -2.68 -18.23 3.81
C VAL A 53 -3.71 -17.72 4.82
N ILE A 54 -4.55 -16.79 4.40
CA ILE A 54 -5.70 -16.31 5.17
C ILE A 54 -6.94 -16.54 4.30
N PHE A 55 -7.94 -17.20 4.88
CA PHE A 55 -9.27 -17.35 4.30
C PHE A 55 -10.30 -16.80 5.27
N GLN A 56 -11.16 -15.91 4.78
CA GLN A 56 -12.19 -15.26 5.58
C GLN A 56 -13.53 -15.34 4.85
N LEU A 57 -14.59 -15.59 5.62
CA LEU A 57 -15.98 -15.43 5.21
C LEU A 57 -16.58 -14.40 6.16
N ASN A 58 -17.13 -13.33 5.60
CA ASN A 58 -17.77 -12.27 6.35
C ASN A 58 -19.24 -12.21 5.97
N THR A 59 -20.10 -11.98 6.95
CA THR A 59 -21.49 -11.60 6.73
C THR A 59 -21.79 -10.38 7.60
N ALA A 60 -22.22 -9.29 6.98
CA ALA A 60 -22.58 -8.06 7.65
C ALA A 60 -24.08 -7.81 7.50
N TYR A 61 -24.71 -7.42 8.60
CA TYR A 61 -26.10 -6.98 8.66
C TYR A 61 -26.12 -5.52 9.10
N PHE A 62 -26.88 -4.69 8.40
CA PHE A 62 -27.02 -3.27 8.74
C PHE A 62 -28.47 -2.84 8.61
N VAL A 63 -28.98 -2.18 9.65
CA VAL A 63 -30.28 -1.51 9.63
C VAL A 63 -30.16 -0.14 10.27
N ASN A 64 -30.92 0.85 9.79
CA ASN A 64 -30.96 2.17 10.41
C ASN A 64 -32.40 2.72 10.47
N SER A 65 -32.58 3.84 11.18
CA SER A 65 -33.88 4.49 11.37
C SER A 65 -34.44 5.20 10.12
N GLU A 66 -33.64 5.32 9.06
CA GLU A 66 -34.09 5.84 7.77
C GLU A 66 -34.66 4.74 6.86
N GLY A 67 -34.58 3.47 7.28
CA GLY A 67 -35.17 2.34 6.57
C GLY A 67 -34.19 1.53 5.73
N THR A 68 -32.89 1.83 5.77
CA THR A 68 -31.87 0.99 5.14
C THR A 68 -31.88 -0.40 5.79
N GLN A 69 -31.82 -1.46 4.98
CA GLN A 69 -31.72 -2.86 5.38
C GLN A 69 -30.75 -3.59 4.45
N LEU A 70 -29.57 -3.95 4.97
CA LEU A 70 -28.53 -4.61 4.20
C LEU A 70 -28.16 -5.95 4.83
N GLN A 71 -28.01 -6.96 3.97
CA GLN A 71 -27.27 -8.19 4.24
C GLN A 71 -26.24 -8.36 3.14
N LEU A 72 -24.97 -8.29 3.53
CA LEU A 72 -23.80 -8.43 2.67
C LEU A 72 -23.01 -9.66 3.10
N SER A 73 -22.53 -10.45 2.16
CA SER A 73 -21.73 -11.63 2.45
C SER A 73 -20.67 -11.87 1.39
N TRP A 74 -19.41 -11.98 1.82
CA TRP A 74 -18.28 -12.11 0.92
C TRP A 74 -17.16 -12.94 1.53
N THR A 75 -16.32 -13.49 0.66
CA THR A 75 -15.10 -14.18 1.04
C THR A 75 -13.88 -13.39 0.61
N ASN A 76 -12.80 -13.52 1.38
CA ASN A 76 -11.48 -12.99 1.04
C ASN A 76 -10.46 -14.12 1.20
N ALA A 77 -9.49 -14.15 0.30
CA ALA A 77 -8.35 -15.05 0.33
C ALA A 77 -7.06 -14.25 0.13
N GLN A 78 -6.02 -14.60 0.89
CA GLN A 78 -4.71 -13.99 0.76
C GLN A 78 -3.63 -15.05 0.93
N MET A 79 -2.65 -15.04 0.02
CA MET A 79 -1.40 -15.78 0.16
C MET A 79 -0.25 -14.79 0.30
N SER A 80 0.66 -15.04 1.23
CA SER A 80 1.89 -14.28 1.36
C SER A 80 3.12 -15.18 1.45
N VAL A 81 4.22 -14.69 0.87
CA VAL A 81 5.56 -15.24 1.03
C VAL A 81 6.44 -14.12 1.55
N SER A 82 7.03 -14.32 2.74
CA SER A 82 7.93 -13.37 3.37
C SER A 82 9.26 -14.04 3.67
N VAL A 83 10.34 -13.39 3.26
CA VAL A 83 11.71 -13.83 3.55
C VAL A 83 12.45 -12.67 4.18
N GLY A 84 13.23 -12.98 5.22
CA GLY A 84 14.05 -12.00 5.93
C GLY A 84 15.47 -12.49 6.14
N VAL A 85 16.40 -11.55 6.09
CA VAL A 85 17.82 -11.74 6.40
C VAL A 85 18.26 -10.61 7.31
N LYS A 86 19.33 -10.84 8.07
CA LYS A 86 19.98 -9.79 8.84
C LYS A 86 21.34 -9.54 8.22
N ALA A 87 21.49 -8.37 7.60
CA ALA A 87 22.74 -8.01 6.94
C ALA A 87 23.88 -7.88 7.97
N ASP A 88 25.13 -7.95 7.51
CA ASP A 88 26.33 -7.89 8.35
C ASP A 88 26.40 -6.65 9.25
N ASP A 89 25.81 -5.54 8.80
CA ASP A 89 25.72 -4.29 9.55
C ASP A 89 24.58 -4.25 10.60
N GLY A 90 23.82 -5.34 10.74
CA GLY A 90 22.71 -5.47 11.68
C GLY A 90 21.34 -5.10 11.10
N MET A 91 21.27 -4.55 9.88
CA MET A 91 20.01 -4.16 9.27
C MET A 91 19.11 -5.40 9.03
N ASN A 92 17.88 -5.34 9.53
CA ASN A 92 16.86 -6.32 9.17
C ASN A 92 16.35 -6.01 7.77
N LEU A 93 16.61 -6.91 6.83
CA LEU A 93 16.05 -6.84 5.49
C LEU A 93 14.91 -7.85 5.39
N SER A 94 13.84 -7.47 4.69
CA SER A 94 12.71 -8.35 4.45
C SER A 94 12.06 -8.02 3.12
N ARG A 95 11.69 -9.07 2.37
CA ARG A 95 10.84 -8.95 1.20
C ARG A 95 9.58 -9.76 1.42
N LEU A 96 8.47 -9.19 1.00
CA LEU A 96 7.13 -9.73 1.16
C LEU A 96 6.43 -9.61 -0.18
N GLU A 97 5.97 -10.74 -0.69
CA GLU A 97 5.07 -10.80 -1.83
C GLU A 97 3.71 -11.31 -1.39
N GLN A 98 2.66 -10.64 -1.86
CA GLN A 98 1.28 -10.94 -1.50
C GLN A 98 0.42 -11.10 -2.75
N ARG A 99 -0.52 -12.04 -2.69
CA ARG A 99 -1.55 -12.24 -3.71
C ARG A 99 -2.90 -12.33 -3.01
N PHE A 100 -3.85 -11.58 -3.52
CA PHE A 100 -5.19 -11.46 -2.98
C PHE A 100 -6.19 -12.06 -3.96
N GLY A 101 -7.28 -12.59 -3.42
CA GLY A 101 -8.38 -13.14 -4.18
C GLY A 101 -9.68 -13.09 -3.38
N ARG A 102 -10.80 -13.38 -4.03
CA ARG A 102 -12.12 -13.49 -3.40
C ARG A 102 -12.34 -14.90 -2.87
N ALA A 103 -11.75 -15.91 -3.51
CA ALA A 103 -11.89 -17.29 -3.11
C ALA A 103 -10.51 -17.99 -3.04
N PRO A 104 -10.41 -19.12 -2.32
CA PRO A 104 -9.19 -19.95 -2.33
C PRO A 104 -8.69 -20.35 -3.72
N ALA A 105 -9.60 -20.50 -4.69
CA ALA A 105 -9.28 -20.84 -6.08
C ALA A 105 -8.59 -19.71 -6.85
N ASP A 106 -8.72 -18.46 -6.40
CA ASP A 106 -8.06 -17.30 -7.01
C ASP A 106 -6.59 -17.20 -6.59
N LEU A 107 -6.17 -17.96 -5.58
CA LEU A 107 -4.81 -17.89 -5.08
C LEU A 107 -3.81 -18.60 -6.01
N PRO A 108 -2.53 -18.18 -5.97
CA PRO A 108 -1.47 -18.78 -6.77
C PRO A 108 -1.40 -20.31 -6.69
N ASN A 109 -1.17 -20.95 -7.83
CA ASN A 109 -0.76 -22.35 -7.89
C ASN A 109 0.70 -22.52 -7.40
N ASP A 110 1.17 -23.77 -7.27
CA ASP A 110 2.50 -24.05 -6.73
C ASP A 110 3.64 -23.46 -7.57
N ALA A 111 3.49 -23.42 -8.90
CA ALA A 111 4.49 -22.81 -9.78
C ALA A 111 4.58 -21.29 -9.58
N ALA A 112 3.44 -20.62 -9.41
CA ALA A 112 3.40 -19.19 -9.12
C ALA A 112 3.93 -18.87 -7.71
N ILE A 113 3.69 -19.74 -6.72
CA ILE A 113 4.31 -19.63 -5.39
C ILE A 113 5.83 -19.77 -5.49
N ASP A 114 6.33 -20.71 -6.30
CA ASP A 114 7.77 -20.87 -6.54
C ASP A 114 8.38 -19.65 -7.22
N THR A 115 7.65 -18.97 -8.11
CA THR A 115 8.07 -17.68 -8.68
C THR A 115 8.13 -16.59 -7.60
N MET A 116 7.10 -16.46 -6.76
CA MET A 116 7.13 -15.50 -5.64
C MET A 116 8.32 -15.73 -4.71
N ILE A 117 8.64 -17.00 -4.38
CA ILE A 117 9.81 -17.35 -3.56
C ILE A 117 11.10 -16.91 -4.25
N LYS A 118 11.26 -17.20 -5.55
CA LYS A 118 12.45 -16.80 -6.31
C LYS A 118 12.62 -15.29 -6.33
N GLU A 119 11.54 -14.54 -6.53
CA GLU A 119 11.54 -13.07 -6.53
C GLU A 119 12.02 -12.53 -5.18
N VAL A 120 11.36 -12.91 -4.08
CA VAL A 120 11.73 -12.39 -2.74
C VAL A 120 13.13 -12.81 -2.31
N THR A 121 13.55 -14.06 -2.59
CA THR A 121 14.88 -14.56 -2.20
C THR A 121 15.98 -13.90 -3.04
N LYS A 122 15.76 -13.73 -4.35
CA LYS A 122 16.73 -13.05 -5.21
C LYS A 122 16.91 -11.60 -4.79
N ASP A 123 15.81 -10.87 -4.64
CA ASP A 123 15.86 -9.46 -4.30
C ASP A 123 16.48 -9.24 -2.92
N LEU A 124 16.18 -10.10 -1.97
CA LEU A 124 16.79 -10.04 -0.64
C LEU A 124 18.30 -10.32 -0.68
N SER A 125 18.74 -11.28 -1.49
CA SER A 125 20.16 -11.60 -1.69
C SER A 125 20.94 -10.46 -2.35
N ASP A 126 20.28 -9.71 -3.24
CA ASP A 126 20.85 -8.53 -3.88
C ASP A 126 20.89 -7.34 -2.90
N LEU A 127 19.82 -7.13 -2.12
CA LEU A 127 19.76 -6.09 -1.09
C LEU A 127 20.82 -6.27 0.00
N GLU A 128 21.05 -7.51 0.45
CA GLU A 128 22.06 -7.82 1.47
C GLU A 128 23.45 -7.30 1.09
N LYS A 129 23.80 -7.43 -0.20
CA LYS A 129 25.09 -6.99 -0.77
C LYS A 129 25.10 -5.53 -1.17
N SER A 130 23.95 -4.86 -1.12
CA SER A 130 23.81 -3.48 -1.59
C SER A 130 24.34 -2.49 -0.55
N PRO A 131 24.96 -1.38 -1.00
CA PRO A 131 25.43 -0.34 -0.10
C PRO A 131 24.24 0.39 0.57
N LEU A 132 24.50 0.91 1.77
CA LEU A 132 23.61 1.88 2.40
C LEU A 132 23.57 3.15 1.56
N ALA A 133 22.37 3.66 1.30
CA ALA A 133 22.23 4.97 0.68
C ALA A 133 22.40 6.10 1.69
N GLU A 134 22.94 7.20 1.18
CA GLU A 134 23.09 8.45 1.92
C GLU A 134 21.85 9.32 1.70
N PRO A 135 21.58 10.28 2.62
CA PRO A 135 20.56 11.29 2.40
C PRO A 135 20.77 11.99 1.05
N TYR A 136 19.69 12.16 0.31
CA TYR A 136 19.74 12.65 -1.05
C TYR A 136 18.53 13.51 -1.37
N VAL A 137 18.75 14.56 -2.16
CA VAL A 137 17.68 15.39 -2.71
C VAL A 137 17.89 15.54 -4.21
N GLY A 138 16.91 15.12 -5.00
CA GLY A 138 16.96 15.25 -6.45
C GLY A 138 15.86 14.47 -7.16
N PRO A 139 15.98 14.26 -8.47
CA PRO A 139 14.92 13.66 -9.26
C PRO A 139 14.81 12.15 -9.02
N ALA A 140 13.58 11.65 -9.12
CA ALA A 140 13.30 10.24 -8.91
C ALA A 140 12.15 9.73 -9.78
N ILE A 141 12.19 8.43 -10.05
CA ILE A 141 11.04 7.68 -10.55
C ILE A 141 10.42 6.91 -9.40
N LEU A 142 9.11 7.06 -9.23
CA LEU A 142 8.29 6.17 -8.42
C LEU A 142 7.57 5.24 -9.40
N GLU A 143 7.88 3.94 -9.40
CA GLU A 143 7.20 2.99 -10.27
C GLU A 143 5.76 2.75 -9.81
N GLY A 144 4.88 2.16 -10.62
CA GLY A 144 3.43 2.24 -10.44
C GLY A 144 2.93 1.85 -9.05
N ARG A 145 3.44 0.75 -8.47
CA ARG A 145 3.11 0.37 -7.08
C ARG A 145 3.57 1.41 -6.05
N ALA A 146 4.80 1.89 -6.18
CA ALA A 146 5.41 2.91 -5.32
C ALA A 146 4.65 4.25 -5.43
N SER A 147 4.29 4.62 -6.65
CA SER A 147 3.49 5.78 -7.01
C SER A 147 2.08 5.71 -6.42
N GLY A 148 1.45 4.52 -6.45
CA GLY A 148 0.16 4.28 -5.81
C GLY A 148 0.21 4.57 -4.31
N VAL A 149 1.19 3.99 -3.60
CA VAL A 149 1.38 4.27 -2.17
C VAL A 149 1.72 5.75 -1.93
N PHE A 150 2.54 6.36 -2.77
CA PHE A 150 2.83 7.80 -2.70
C PHE A 150 1.55 8.64 -2.73
N PHE A 151 0.63 8.41 -3.67
CA PHE A 151 -0.65 9.11 -3.69
C PHE A 151 -1.53 8.76 -2.50
N HIS A 152 -1.51 7.50 -2.06
CA HIS A 152 -2.19 7.08 -0.85
C HIS A 152 -1.70 7.86 0.36
N GLU A 153 -0.41 8.12 0.54
CA GLU A 153 0.11 8.85 1.71
C GLU A 153 0.03 10.38 1.56
N VAL A 154 0.19 10.89 0.34
CA VAL A 154 0.13 12.33 0.04
C VAL A 154 -1.28 12.87 0.19
N PHE A 155 -2.27 12.20 -0.40
CA PHE A 155 -3.67 12.48 -0.09
C PHE A 155 -4.01 11.97 1.29
N GLY A 156 -3.80 10.67 1.51
CA GLY A 156 -4.10 9.95 2.74
C GLY A 156 -5.35 10.41 3.40
N HIS A 157 -5.27 10.54 4.71
CA HIS A 157 -6.39 11.03 5.48
C HIS A 157 -6.74 12.50 5.20
N ARG A 158 -5.90 13.28 4.51
CA ARG A 158 -6.20 14.70 4.22
C ARG A 158 -7.34 14.87 3.23
N ILE A 159 -7.68 13.84 2.44
CA ILE A 159 -8.81 13.86 1.52
C ILE A 159 -10.10 13.29 2.14
N GLU A 160 -10.03 12.83 3.40
CA GLU A 160 -11.18 12.34 4.15
C GLU A 160 -11.97 13.54 4.70
N GLY A 161 -13.19 13.73 4.17
CA GLY A 161 -13.91 15.00 4.26
C GLY A 161 -14.24 15.46 5.68
N HIS A 162 -14.40 14.54 6.63
CA HIS A 162 -14.68 14.88 8.03
C HIS A 162 -13.51 15.65 8.68
N ARG A 163 -12.28 15.47 8.20
CA ARG A 163 -11.11 16.22 8.70
C ARG A 163 -11.09 17.68 8.27
N GLN A 164 -11.87 18.08 7.27
CA GLN A 164 -11.93 19.49 6.85
C GLN A 164 -12.63 20.40 7.87
N LYS A 165 -13.38 19.82 8.82
CA LYS A 165 -13.99 20.56 9.94
C LYS A 165 -13.33 20.30 11.29
N ASP A 166 -12.39 19.37 11.35
CA ASP A 166 -11.60 19.08 12.55
C ASP A 166 -10.60 20.21 12.79
N LYS A 167 -10.76 20.91 13.91
CA LYS A 167 -9.88 22.04 14.31
C LYS A 167 -8.49 21.57 14.72
N THR A 168 -8.33 20.29 15.04
CA THR A 168 -7.04 19.68 15.38
C THR A 168 -6.32 19.13 14.16
N GLY A 169 -7.01 19.01 13.02
CA GLY A 169 -6.45 18.63 11.74
C GLY A 169 -5.78 19.82 11.03
N GLY A 170 -4.75 19.54 10.23
CA GLY A 170 -4.03 20.58 9.48
C GLY A 170 -4.78 21.14 8.26
N GLN A 171 -5.91 20.53 7.87
CA GLN A 171 -6.81 21.01 6.80
C GLN A 171 -6.07 21.40 5.50
N THR A 172 -4.99 20.68 5.17
CA THR A 172 -4.02 21.00 4.11
C THR A 172 -4.66 21.37 2.77
N PHE A 173 -5.79 20.74 2.42
CA PHE A 173 -6.47 20.91 1.14
C PHE A 173 -7.72 21.82 1.19
N ALA A 174 -8.15 22.27 2.37
CA ALA A 174 -9.41 23.00 2.52
C ALA A 174 -9.47 24.29 1.67
N SER A 175 -8.35 25.01 1.55
CA SER A 175 -8.26 26.25 0.77
C SER A 175 -7.90 26.03 -0.71
N TYR A 176 -7.73 24.77 -1.13
CA TYR A 176 -7.32 24.38 -2.48
C TYR A 176 -8.47 23.84 -3.34
N VAL A 177 -9.70 23.77 -2.82
CA VAL A 177 -10.86 23.37 -3.62
C VAL A 177 -10.99 24.28 -4.85
N ASN A 178 -11.12 23.66 -6.02
CA ASN A 178 -11.11 24.26 -7.35
C ASN A 178 -9.77 24.91 -7.78
N LYS A 179 -8.67 24.65 -7.06
CA LYS A 179 -7.32 25.12 -7.41
C LYS A 179 -6.44 23.98 -7.90
N ASP A 180 -5.45 24.33 -8.70
CA ASP A 180 -4.46 23.39 -9.22
C ASP A 180 -3.52 22.94 -8.08
N ILE A 181 -3.47 21.63 -7.85
CA ILE A 181 -2.56 20.98 -6.89
C ILE A 181 -1.66 19.94 -7.55
N ALA A 182 -1.95 19.56 -8.80
CA ALA A 182 -1.17 18.64 -9.62
C ALA A 182 -1.13 19.12 -11.08
N PRO A 183 -0.29 18.55 -11.96
CA PRO A 183 -0.28 18.88 -13.38
C PRO A 183 -1.64 18.65 -14.07
N GLU A 184 -1.97 19.49 -15.06
CA GLU A 184 -3.28 19.48 -15.75
C GLU A 184 -3.63 18.16 -16.46
N TRP A 185 -2.61 17.37 -16.79
CA TRP A 185 -2.79 16.10 -17.48
C TRP A 185 -3.10 14.93 -16.54
N LEU A 186 -3.15 15.18 -15.23
CA LEU A 186 -3.35 14.17 -14.18
C LEU A 186 -4.73 14.32 -13.52
N SER A 187 -5.43 13.20 -13.36
CA SER A 187 -6.68 13.11 -12.59
C SER A 187 -6.59 11.99 -11.56
N VAL A 188 -7.34 12.12 -10.47
CA VAL A 188 -7.39 11.14 -9.38
C VAL A 188 -8.82 10.95 -8.90
N TYR A 189 -9.22 9.71 -8.72
CA TYR A 189 -10.52 9.36 -8.14
C TYR A 189 -10.39 8.18 -7.17
N ASP A 190 -11.37 8.02 -6.29
CA ASP A 190 -11.55 6.81 -5.50
C ASP A 190 -12.85 6.13 -5.94
N ASP A 191 -12.81 4.85 -6.31
CA ASP A 191 -13.99 4.11 -6.76
C ASP A 191 -14.08 2.71 -6.14
N PRO A 192 -14.84 2.57 -5.04
CA PRO A 192 -15.03 1.29 -4.38
C PRO A 192 -15.85 0.27 -5.19
N SER A 193 -16.43 0.65 -6.33
CA SER A 193 -17.17 -0.28 -7.18
C SER A 193 -16.27 -1.15 -8.06
N ILE A 194 -14.99 -0.77 -8.22
CA ILE A 194 -14.00 -1.53 -8.99
C ILE A 194 -13.69 -2.83 -8.27
N THR A 195 -13.75 -3.95 -9.02
CA THR A 195 -13.42 -5.30 -8.52
C THR A 195 -12.08 -5.81 -9.05
N THR A 196 -11.67 -5.33 -10.22
CA THR A 196 -10.43 -5.71 -10.89
C THR A 196 -9.97 -4.53 -11.74
N LEU A 197 -8.68 -4.22 -11.69
CA LEU A 197 -8.05 -3.19 -12.51
C LEU A 197 -6.80 -3.77 -13.17
N ASN A 198 -6.70 -3.66 -14.51
CA ASN A 198 -5.59 -4.22 -15.29
C ASN A 198 -5.24 -5.69 -14.97
N GLY A 199 -6.26 -6.52 -14.75
CA GLY A 199 -6.07 -7.94 -14.42
C GLY A 199 -5.70 -8.22 -12.96
N VAL A 200 -5.57 -7.19 -12.12
CA VAL A 200 -5.30 -7.32 -10.67
C VAL A 200 -6.59 -7.14 -9.89
N GLN A 201 -6.93 -8.10 -9.02
CA GLN A 201 -8.03 -7.94 -8.09
C GLN A 201 -7.70 -6.86 -7.06
N VAL A 202 -8.59 -5.88 -6.88
CA VAL A 202 -8.43 -4.81 -5.89
C VAL A 202 -9.12 -5.16 -4.58
N ASN A 203 -8.57 -4.66 -3.47
CA ASN A 203 -8.99 -4.98 -2.10
C ASN A 203 -9.96 -3.95 -1.50
N GLY A 204 -10.03 -2.74 -2.06
CA GLY A 204 -10.91 -1.69 -1.57
C GLY A 204 -12.35 -1.76 -2.08
N PHE A 205 -12.77 -2.88 -2.67
CA PHE A 205 -14.13 -3.07 -3.18
C PHE A 205 -15.17 -3.22 -2.06
N TYR A 206 -16.28 -2.49 -2.18
CA TYR A 206 -17.50 -2.72 -1.38
C TYR A 206 -18.72 -2.10 -2.08
N ARG A 207 -19.92 -2.65 -1.82
CA ARG A 207 -21.17 -2.18 -2.44
C ARG A 207 -21.81 -1.01 -1.67
N PHE A 208 -21.74 -1.10 -0.36
CA PHE A 208 -22.25 -0.11 0.58
C PHE A 208 -21.17 0.09 1.65
N ASP A 209 -21.04 1.33 2.11
CA ASP A 209 -20.16 1.65 3.22
C ASP A 209 -20.77 1.19 4.56
N ASP A 210 -20.03 1.38 5.66
CA ASP A 210 -20.45 0.98 7.01
C ASP A 210 -21.50 1.92 7.62
N GLU A 211 -21.95 2.93 6.88
CA GLU A 211 -23.06 3.83 7.22
C GLU A 211 -24.34 3.55 6.41
N GLY A 212 -24.30 2.51 5.57
CA GLY A 212 -25.41 2.04 4.75
C GLY A 212 -25.62 2.83 3.46
N VAL A 213 -24.62 3.61 3.03
CA VAL A 213 -24.67 4.39 1.79
C VAL A 213 -24.04 3.60 0.65
N ARG A 214 -24.70 3.56 -0.51
CA ARG A 214 -24.16 2.93 -1.71
C ARG A 214 -22.85 3.59 -2.12
N ALA A 215 -21.81 2.78 -2.30
CA ALA A 215 -20.50 3.24 -2.72
C ALA A 215 -20.54 3.78 -4.15
N ARG A 216 -19.89 4.93 -4.38
CA ARG A 216 -19.86 5.61 -5.68
C ARG A 216 -18.46 6.16 -5.93
N ARG A 217 -18.07 6.30 -7.20
CA ARG A 217 -16.84 7.01 -7.58
C ARG A 217 -16.85 8.44 -7.03
N ALA A 218 -15.80 8.80 -6.32
CA ALA A 218 -15.50 10.15 -5.86
C ALA A 218 -14.35 10.74 -6.69
N ASN A 219 -14.62 11.79 -7.47
CA ASN A 219 -13.55 12.52 -8.16
C ASN A 219 -12.84 13.42 -7.14
N LEU A 220 -11.52 13.29 -7.06
CA LEU A 220 -10.68 14.01 -6.09
C LEU A 220 -9.85 15.08 -6.79
N ILE A 221 -9.17 14.69 -7.88
CA ILE A 221 -8.52 15.61 -8.81
C ILE A 221 -9.13 15.44 -10.20
N ASP A 222 -9.53 16.56 -10.81
CA ASP A 222 -9.87 16.61 -12.23
C ASP A 222 -8.91 17.56 -12.94
N LYS A 223 -8.07 17.01 -13.84
CA LYS A 223 -7.11 17.76 -14.65
C LYS A 223 -6.28 18.73 -13.82
N GLY A 224 -5.62 18.20 -12.79
CA GLY A 224 -4.77 18.94 -11.87
C GLY A 224 -5.50 19.71 -10.76
N LYS A 225 -6.81 19.92 -10.86
CA LYS A 225 -7.61 20.68 -9.87
C LYS A 225 -8.18 19.78 -8.79
N LEU A 226 -8.08 20.19 -7.53
CA LEU A 226 -8.80 19.54 -6.43
C LEU A 226 -10.31 19.82 -6.56
N VAL A 227 -11.12 18.80 -6.77
CA VAL A 227 -12.57 18.94 -7.01
C VAL A 227 -13.43 18.26 -5.96
N GLY A 228 -12.86 17.42 -5.08
CA GLY A 228 -13.66 16.68 -4.12
C GLY A 228 -12.89 15.98 -3.02
N PHE A 229 -13.66 15.35 -2.14
CA PHE A 229 -13.21 14.58 -0.99
C PHE A 229 -13.92 13.22 -0.97
N VAL A 230 -13.33 12.24 -0.29
CA VAL A 230 -14.09 11.04 0.11
C VAL A 230 -14.96 11.42 1.31
N MET A 231 -16.24 11.08 1.25
CA MET A 231 -17.27 11.54 2.18
C MET A 231 -18.05 10.37 2.74
N GLY A 232 -18.04 10.24 4.08
CA GLY A 232 -19.10 9.56 4.81
C GLY A 232 -20.30 10.49 5.01
N ARG A 233 -21.20 10.11 5.90
CA ARG A 233 -22.39 10.89 6.29
C ARG A 233 -22.08 12.02 7.25
N ASN A 234 -20.81 12.29 7.52
CA ASN A 234 -20.36 13.42 8.31
C ASN A 234 -20.02 14.60 7.36
N PRO A 235 -20.92 15.57 7.16
CA PRO A 235 -20.78 16.57 6.11
C PRO A 235 -19.69 17.60 6.43
N SER A 236 -19.12 18.17 5.36
CA SER A 236 -18.18 19.29 5.42
C SER A 236 -18.64 20.45 4.53
N SER A 237 -18.10 21.64 4.74
CA SER A 237 -18.56 22.84 4.02
C SER A 237 -18.28 22.69 2.52
N GLY A 238 -19.33 22.81 1.70
CA GLY A 238 -19.26 22.60 0.24
C GLY A 238 -19.38 21.13 -0.19
N PHE A 239 -19.35 20.18 0.75
CA PHE A 239 -19.47 18.75 0.50
C PHE A 239 -20.41 18.12 1.55
N GLU A 240 -21.71 18.35 1.36
CA GLU A 240 -22.73 18.02 2.37
C GLU A 240 -23.31 16.61 2.22
N ARG A 241 -23.00 15.91 1.12
CA ARG A 241 -23.54 14.58 0.83
C ARG A 241 -22.45 13.52 0.89
N SER A 242 -22.78 12.37 1.48
CA SER A 242 -21.94 11.17 1.40
C SER A 242 -21.80 10.69 -0.04
N ASN A 243 -20.63 10.17 -0.37
CA ASN A 243 -20.37 9.41 -1.61
C ASN A 243 -20.06 7.94 -1.31
N GLY A 244 -20.50 7.46 -0.14
CA GLY A 244 -20.40 6.06 0.26
C GLY A 244 -18.98 5.68 0.65
N HIS A 245 -18.31 6.49 1.48
CA HIS A 245 -16.95 6.24 1.96
C HIS A 245 -16.85 6.19 3.49
N GLY A 246 -17.96 6.08 4.23
CA GLY A 246 -17.98 5.93 5.68
C GLY A 246 -17.56 4.52 6.11
N ARG A 247 -16.29 4.29 6.43
CA ARG A 247 -15.75 2.94 6.70
C ARG A 247 -15.14 2.76 8.08
N ARG A 248 -15.13 1.53 8.58
CA ARG A 248 -14.56 1.16 9.89
C ARG A 248 -14.13 -0.31 9.99
N SER A 249 -13.36 -0.60 11.03
CA SER A 249 -13.28 -1.93 11.61
C SER A 249 -14.49 -2.22 12.52
N PRO A 250 -14.82 -3.50 12.76
CA PRO A 250 -15.84 -3.88 13.74
C PRO A 250 -15.60 -3.26 15.12
N GLY A 251 -16.67 -2.73 15.73
CA GLY A 251 -16.63 -2.13 17.07
C GLY A 251 -16.21 -0.66 17.13
N LEU A 252 -15.80 -0.04 16.01
CA LEU A 252 -15.41 1.37 15.97
C LEU A 252 -16.49 2.24 15.28
N PRO A 253 -16.48 3.57 15.43
CA PRO A 253 -17.33 4.46 14.64
C PRO A 253 -16.79 4.61 13.20
N PRO A 254 -17.66 4.72 12.18
CA PRO A 254 -17.23 5.00 10.81
C PRO A 254 -16.75 6.44 10.67
N VAL A 255 -15.75 6.61 9.79
CA VAL A 255 -15.30 7.92 9.29
C VAL A 255 -15.11 7.83 7.79
N ALA A 256 -14.95 8.95 7.09
CA ALA A 256 -14.65 8.90 5.66
C ALA A 256 -13.28 8.22 5.46
N ARG A 257 -13.19 7.23 4.57
CA ARG A 257 -11.97 6.45 4.30
C ARG A 257 -11.88 6.10 2.81
N GLN A 258 -10.67 6.05 2.28
CA GLN A 258 -10.41 5.60 0.91
C GLN A 258 -10.85 4.14 0.68
N GLY A 259 -11.15 3.82 -0.57
CA GLY A 259 -11.45 2.47 -1.07
C GLY A 259 -10.40 2.06 -2.11
N ASN A 260 -10.68 2.33 -3.38
CA ASN A 260 -9.77 2.07 -4.49
C ASN A 260 -9.35 3.39 -5.13
N LEU A 261 -8.21 3.93 -4.70
CA LEU A 261 -7.63 5.14 -5.28
C LEU A 261 -7.00 4.82 -6.64
N VAL A 262 -7.36 5.59 -7.66
CA VAL A 262 -6.86 5.42 -9.03
C VAL A 262 -6.37 6.76 -9.57
N VAL A 263 -5.15 6.74 -10.10
CA VAL A 263 -4.50 7.88 -10.74
C VAL A 263 -4.46 7.64 -12.25
N GLU A 264 -4.93 8.61 -13.00
CA GLU A 264 -4.95 8.57 -14.46
C GLU A 264 -4.12 9.72 -15.03
N ALA A 265 -3.41 9.44 -16.12
CA ALA A 265 -2.65 10.42 -16.87
C ALA A 265 -3.13 10.44 -18.33
N SER A 266 -3.71 11.57 -18.74
CA SER A 266 -4.12 11.81 -20.13
C SER A 266 -2.93 12.00 -21.08
N LYS A 267 -1.76 12.37 -20.53
CA LYS A 267 -0.49 12.45 -21.23
C LYS A 267 0.50 11.52 -20.55
N SER A 268 1.00 10.54 -21.30
CA SER A 268 1.89 9.50 -20.76
C SER A 268 2.92 9.01 -21.78
N VAL A 269 4.01 8.48 -21.26
CA VAL A 269 5.13 7.92 -22.05
C VAL A 269 5.34 6.45 -21.71
N PRO A 270 6.00 5.65 -22.57
CA PRO A 270 6.48 4.33 -22.17
C PRO A 270 7.45 4.42 -20.97
N ARG A 271 7.45 3.43 -20.07
CA ARG A 271 8.37 3.39 -18.91
C ARG A 271 9.85 3.58 -19.27
N VAL A 272 10.27 3.05 -20.42
CA VAL A 272 11.66 3.22 -20.94
C VAL A 272 11.98 4.69 -21.25
N GLU A 273 11.00 5.45 -21.77
CA GLU A 273 11.19 6.89 -22.00
C GLU A 273 11.24 7.66 -20.68
N LEU A 274 10.51 7.21 -19.67
CA LEU A 274 10.50 7.82 -18.34
C LEU A 274 11.89 7.76 -17.69
N GLU A 275 12.62 6.66 -17.84
CA GLU A 275 14.01 6.53 -17.40
C GLU A 275 14.97 7.45 -18.18
N LYS A 276 14.79 7.58 -19.50
CA LYS A 276 15.56 8.54 -20.30
C LYS A 276 15.32 9.98 -19.82
N MET A 277 14.08 10.32 -19.49
CA MET A 277 13.73 11.63 -18.92
C MET A 277 14.38 11.82 -17.54
N LEU A 278 14.45 10.79 -16.69
CA LEU A 278 15.20 10.86 -15.43
C LEU A 278 16.69 11.14 -15.68
N ILE A 279 17.34 10.48 -16.65
CA ILE A 279 18.74 10.76 -17.01
C ILE A 279 18.93 12.21 -17.48
N GLN A 280 18.01 12.72 -18.29
CA GLN A 280 18.03 14.13 -18.72
C GLN A 280 17.90 15.07 -17.53
N GLU A 281 17.02 14.75 -16.59
CA GLU A 281 16.77 15.54 -15.39
C GLU A 281 17.97 15.55 -14.44
N ILE A 282 18.63 14.40 -14.26
CA ILE A 282 19.89 14.27 -13.50
C ILE A 282 20.96 15.20 -14.09
N LYS A 283 21.14 15.18 -15.42
CA LYS A 283 22.11 16.03 -16.12
C LYS A 283 21.75 17.51 -16.00
N ARG A 284 20.47 17.86 -16.20
CA ARG A 284 19.95 19.22 -16.11
C ARG A 284 20.17 19.82 -14.72
N GLN A 285 19.98 19.03 -13.67
CA GLN A 285 20.17 19.45 -12.28
C GLN A 285 21.62 19.31 -11.78
N ASN A 286 22.55 18.86 -12.62
CA ASN A 286 23.94 18.54 -12.24
C ASN A 286 24.04 17.62 -11.01
N ARG A 287 23.21 16.56 -10.98
CA ARG A 287 23.20 15.56 -9.91
C ARG A 287 24.10 14.36 -10.26
N PRO A 288 24.74 13.72 -9.27
CA PRO A 288 25.58 12.55 -9.52
C PRO A 288 24.77 11.33 -9.97
N PHE A 289 23.52 11.24 -9.52
CA PHE A 289 22.54 10.21 -9.86
C PHE A 289 21.14 10.75 -9.58
N GLY A 290 20.12 10.00 -10.00
CA GLY A 290 18.72 10.11 -9.56
C GLY A 290 18.28 8.79 -8.94
N MET A 291 17.04 8.73 -8.44
CA MET A 291 16.54 7.54 -7.75
C MET A 291 15.44 6.83 -8.55
N ILE A 292 15.34 5.51 -8.43
CA ILE A 292 14.20 4.72 -8.93
C ILE A 292 13.69 3.86 -7.77
N PHE A 293 12.43 4.00 -7.41
CA PHE A 293 11.76 3.22 -6.37
C PHE A 293 10.78 2.26 -7.02
N THR A 294 11.07 0.96 -6.92
CA THR A 294 10.33 -0.07 -7.67
C THR A 294 9.27 -0.76 -6.83
N ASP A 295 9.48 -0.82 -5.52
CA ASP A 295 8.55 -1.47 -4.59
C ASP A 295 8.61 -0.82 -3.19
N ILE A 296 7.47 -0.85 -2.49
CA ILE A 296 7.23 -0.14 -1.23
C ILE A 296 6.42 -1.03 -0.28
N SER A 297 6.74 -1.00 1.02
CA SER A 297 6.02 -1.78 2.04
C SER A 297 4.83 -1.03 2.66
N GLY A 298 4.85 0.29 2.61
CA GLY A 298 3.81 1.17 3.13
C GLY A 298 4.33 2.57 3.40
N GLY A 299 3.64 3.29 4.26
CA GLY A 299 4.05 4.60 4.73
C GLY A 299 3.19 5.06 5.90
N PHE A 300 3.37 6.31 6.28
CA PHE A 300 2.45 7.00 7.15
C PHE A 300 2.37 8.46 6.77
N THR A 301 1.30 9.10 7.25
CA THR A 301 1.08 10.50 7.00
C THR A 301 0.55 11.20 8.25
N ASN A 302 1.14 12.34 8.60
CA ASN A 302 0.68 13.13 9.73
C ASN A 302 -0.30 14.20 9.27
N THR A 303 -1.56 14.09 9.72
CA THR A 303 -2.61 15.08 9.43
C THR A 303 -2.91 16.03 10.58
N SER A 304 -2.24 15.92 11.72
CA SER A 304 -2.44 16.82 12.86
C SER A 304 -1.86 18.21 12.62
N ALA A 305 -2.55 19.27 13.05
CA ALA A 305 -2.03 20.63 13.06
C ALA A 305 -0.87 20.85 14.06
N PHE A 306 -0.67 19.94 15.01
CA PHE A 306 0.35 20.06 16.06
C PHE A 306 1.77 19.77 15.57
N ALA A 307 1.92 18.93 14.56
CA ALA A 307 3.20 18.52 14.01
C ALA A 307 3.24 18.78 12.50
N PRO A 308 4.43 18.76 11.85
CA PRO A 308 4.53 19.03 10.42
C PRO A 308 3.60 18.13 9.60
N GLN A 309 2.91 18.74 8.64
CA GLN A 309 2.08 18.06 7.65
C GLN A 309 2.97 17.35 6.63
N ALA A 310 3.60 16.26 7.07
CA ALA A 310 4.51 15.46 6.28
C ALA A 310 3.95 14.06 6.06
N PHE A 311 4.40 13.45 4.97
CA PHE A 311 4.27 12.03 4.73
C PHE A 311 5.66 11.39 4.75
N LYS A 312 5.69 10.09 5.03
CA LYS A 312 6.88 9.26 4.92
C LYS A 312 6.49 7.93 4.29
N VAL A 313 7.30 7.47 3.34
CA VAL A 313 7.06 6.22 2.62
C VAL A 313 8.29 5.33 2.74
N ASN A 314 8.06 4.02 2.88
CA ASN A 314 9.07 3.01 3.18
C ASN A 314 9.35 2.12 1.96
N PRO A 315 10.27 2.51 1.07
CA PRO A 315 10.66 1.69 -0.07
C PRO A 315 11.40 0.44 0.39
N VAL A 316 11.13 -0.66 -0.30
CA VAL A 316 11.85 -1.93 -0.09
C VAL A 316 12.82 -2.22 -1.22
N MET A 317 12.63 -1.61 -2.39
CA MET A 317 13.55 -1.69 -3.52
C MET A 317 13.80 -0.31 -4.11
N ALA A 318 15.06 0.10 -4.11
CA ALA A 318 15.47 1.41 -4.59
C ALA A 318 16.83 1.34 -5.30
N TYR A 319 16.97 2.09 -6.39
CA TYR A 319 18.17 2.12 -7.22
C TYR A 319 18.64 3.55 -7.42
N ARG A 320 19.95 3.75 -7.43
CA ARG A 320 20.55 4.93 -8.06
C ARG A 320 20.60 4.71 -9.56
N LEU A 321 20.19 5.71 -10.34
CA LEU A 321 20.39 5.78 -11.77
C LEU A 321 21.43 6.84 -12.08
N TYR A 322 22.51 6.46 -12.75
CA TYR A 322 23.59 7.36 -13.13
C TYR A 322 23.37 7.99 -14.51
N PRO A 323 24.02 9.14 -14.81
CA PRO A 323 23.91 9.82 -16.11
C PRO A 323 24.31 8.98 -17.34
N ASP A 324 25.07 7.90 -17.13
CA ASP A 324 25.52 6.93 -18.13
C ASP A 324 24.52 5.77 -18.33
N GLY A 325 23.43 5.72 -17.55
CA GLY A 325 22.40 4.69 -17.60
C GLY A 325 22.65 3.50 -16.68
N ARG A 326 23.75 3.47 -15.91
CA ARG A 326 24.01 2.41 -14.93
C ARG A 326 23.02 2.51 -13.77
N ARG A 327 22.55 1.35 -13.29
CA ARG A 327 21.74 1.23 -12.07
C ARG A 327 22.55 0.58 -10.95
N GLU A 328 22.43 1.09 -9.74
CA GLU A 328 23.01 0.50 -8.52
C GLU A 328 21.91 0.33 -7.48
N LEU A 329 21.66 -0.91 -7.04
CA LEU A 329 20.71 -1.18 -5.96
C LEU A 329 21.26 -0.62 -4.65
N VAL A 330 20.41 0.05 -3.87
CA VAL A 330 20.76 0.62 -2.58
C VAL A 330 19.69 0.27 -1.54
N ARG A 331 20.06 0.34 -0.26
CA ARG A 331 19.16 0.04 0.85
C ARG A 331 19.27 1.05 1.98
N GLY A 332 18.39 0.91 2.97
CA GLY A 332 18.44 1.71 4.20
C GLY A 332 17.99 3.15 4.00
N ILE A 333 16.99 3.36 3.15
CA ILE A 333 16.43 4.68 2.90
C ILE A 333 14.91 4.69 3.00
N ASP A 334 14.39 5.83 3.44
CA ASP A 334 13.00 6.21 3.30
C ASP A 334 12.94 7.51 2.49
N PHE A 335 11.74 7.92 2.05
CA PHE A 335 11.55 9.26 1.52
C PHE A 335 10.37 9.95 2.20
N SER A 336 10.52 11.26 2.38
CA SER A 336 9.56 12.09 3.09
C SER A 336 9.36 13.42 2.35
N GLY A 337 8.31 14.13 2.71
CA GLY A 337 8.03 15.42 2.10
C GLY A 337 6.70 16.01 2.53
N THR A 338 6.39 17.17 1.96
CA THR A 338 5.09 17.83 2.15
C THR A 338 4.18 17.57 0.94
N PRO A 339 2.88 17.30 1.16
CA PRO A 339 1.99 16.84 0.09
C PRO A 339 1.91 17.74 -1.15
N LEU A 340 1.69 19.05 -0.94
CA LEU A 340 1.48 20.00 -2.05
C LEU A 340 2.73 20.16 -2.91
N VAL A 341 3.90 20.27 -2.29
CA VAL A 341 5.18 20.37 -3.01
C VAL A 341 5.46 19.09 -3.79
N ALA A 342 5.16 17.93 -3.21
CA ALA A 342 5.37 16.65 -3.86
C ALA A 342 4.47 16.48 -5.11
N LEU A 343 3.18 16.83 -5.04
CA LEU A 343 2.27 16.79 -6.18
C LEU A 343 2.69 17.77 -7.29
N GLN A 344 3.10 18.98 -6.91
CA GLN A 344 3.59 19.99 -7.85
C GLN A 344 4.93 19.61 -8.49
N SER A 345 5.66 18.64 -7.93
CA SER A 345 6.94 18.16 -8.45
C SER A 345 6.79 17.06 -9.51
N ILE A 346 5.57 16.61 -9.81
CA ILE A 346 5.32 15.59 -10.84
C ILE A 346 5.59 16.19 -12.23
N ARG A 347 6.39 15.50 -13.06
CA ARG A 347 6.80 15.96 -14.40
C ARG A 347 6.32 15.09 -15.54
N ALA A 348 6.22 13.78 -15.33
CA ALA A 348 5.75 12.83 -16.33
C ALA A 348 5.14 11.58 -15.68
N ALA A 349 4.35 10.83 -16.46
CA ALA A 349 3.75 9.57 -16.05
C ALA A 349 3.94 8.49 -17.12
N SER A 350 4.03 7.23 -16.69
CA SER A 350 4.02 6.08 -17.61
C SER A 350 2.61 5.79 -18.11
N ARG A 351 2.50 4.97 -19.16
CA ARG A 351 1.21 4.47 -19.65
C ARG A 351 0.66 3.37 -18.76
N GLU A 352 1.53 2.52 -18.27
CA GLU A 352 1.19 1.34 -17.48
C GLU A 352 0.80 1.76 -16.07
N ILE A 353 -0.36 1.27 -15.61
CA ILE A 353 -0.85 1.45 -14.24
C ILE A 353 -0.64 0.14 -13.49
N GLU A 354 0.02 0.21 -12.34
CA GLU A 354 0.21 -0.92 -11.44
C GLU A 354 -0.57 -0.67 -10.13
N THR A 355 -0.98 -1.75 -9.48
CA THR A 355 -1.80 -1.70 -8.27
C THR A 355 -1.01 -2.18 -7.06
N PHE A 356 -1.07 -1.38 -5.99
CA PHE A 356 -0.74 -1.80 -4.64
C PHE A 356 -2.03 -2.13 -3.88
N ASN A 357 -2.04 -3.30 -3.23
CA ASN A 357 -3.11 -3.75 -2.35
C ASN A 357 -2.60 -3.75 -0.92
N GLY A 358 -3.35 -3.17 0.01
CA GLY A 358 -2.94 -3.06 1.39
C GLY A 358 -4.09 -2.85 2.37
N VAL A 359 -3.72 -2.48 3.58
CA VAL A 359 -4.64 -2.10 4.65
C VAL A 359 -4.25 -0.72 5.17
N CYS A 360 -5.24 0.17 5.30
CA CYS A 360 -5.03 1.52 5.79
C CYS A 360 -5.56 1.62 7.22
N GLY A 361 -4.76 2.14 8.14
CA GLY A 361 -5.13 2.35 9.54
C GLY A 361 -5.53 3.80 9.81
N ALA A 362 -6.62 4.02 10.54
CA ALA A 362 -7.03 5.33 11.04
C ALA A 362 -7.80 5.20 12.36
N GLU A 363 -8.42 6.27 12.85
CA GLU A 363 -9.29 6.29 14.04
C GLU A 363 -10.49 5.34 13.95
N SER A 364 -10.94 5.00 12.74
CA SER A 364 -11.97 3.99 12.50
C SER A 364 -11.43 2.56 12.40
N GLY A 365 -10.12 2.37 12.63
CA GLY A 365 -9.43 1.09 12.54
C GLY A 365 -8.81 0.81 11.17
N TRP A 366 -8.57 -0.47 10.91
CA TRP A 366 -7.95 -0.99 9.70
C TRP A 366 -9.01 -1.37 8.67
N VAL A 367 -8.89 -0.80 7.47
CA VAL A 367 -9.76 -1.12 6.33
C VAL A 367 -8.93 -1.51 5.11
N PRO A 368 -9.37 -2.50 4.30
CA PRO A 368 -8.66 -2.87 3.09
C PRO A 368 -8.78 -1.78 2.03
N VAL A 369 -7.68 -1.48 1.34
CA VAL A 369 -7.59 -0.44 0.32
C VAL A 369 -6.74 -0.89 -0.86
N SER A 370 -6.91 -0.23 -1.98
CA SER A 370 -6.03 -0.34 -3.13
C SER A 370 -5.62 1.05 -3.61
N ALA A 371 -4.38 1.17 -4.08
CA ALA A 371 -3.89 2.37 -4.74
C ALA A 371 -3.25 1.97 -6.06
N SER A 372 -3.75 2.54 -7.16
CA SER A 372 -3.34 2.21 -8.51
C SER A 372 -2.88 3.47 -9.23
N ALA A 373 -1.67 3.44 -9.76
CA ALA A 373 -1.09 4.61 -10.41
C ALA A 373 -0.11 4.24 -11.53
N PRO A 374 0.11 5.15 -12.49
CA PRO A 374 1.25 5.04 -13.37
C PRO A 374 2.55 5.29 -12.60
N SER A 375 3.67 4.84 -13.17
CA SER A 375 4.99 5.28 -12.73
C SER A 375 5.12 6.78 -12.95
N LEU A 376 5.74 7.52 -12.02
CA LEU A 376 5.88 8.97 -12.09
C LEU A 376 7.34 9.39 -12.09
N LEU A 377 7.64 10.42 -12.88
CA LEU A 377 8.87 11.21 -12.73
C LEU A 377 8.59 12.38 -11.80
N ILE A 378 9.31 12.42 -10.68
CA ILE A 378 9.27 13.50 -9.70
C ILE A 378 10.55 14.31 -9.84
N GLU A 379 10.44 15.63 -10.01
CA GLU A 379 11.60 16.52 -10.17
C GLU A 379 12.49 16.55 -8.93
N LYS A 380 11.87 16.49 -7.74
CA LYS A 380 12.57 16.61 -6.48
C LYS A 380 11.88 15.78 -5.39
N ILE A 381 12.62 14.83 -4.85
CA ILE A 381 12.24 14.08 -3.65
C ILE A 381 13.36 14.17 -2.61
N GLU A 382 12.99 14.12 -1.34
CA GLU A 382 13.92 14.06 -0.22
C GLU A 382 13.99 12.62 0.30
N VAL A 383 15.20 12.07 0.28
CA VAL A 383 15.53 10.72 0.73
C VAL A 383 16.34 10.84 2.01
N GLU A 384 15.91 10.11 3.03
CA GLU A 384 16.52 10.09 4.36
C GLU A 384 16.99 8.68 4.73
N LYS A 385 17.86 8.57 5.73
CA LYS A 385 18.28 7.25 6.23
C LYS A 385 17.11 6.55 6.90
N GLY A 386 16.88 5.31 6.49
CA GLY A 386 15.98 4.40 7.18
C GLY A 386 16.51 4.04 8.56
N TYR A 387 15.61 3.60 9.43
CA TYR A 387 15.97 3.15 10.77
C TYR A 387 16.75 1.83 10.72
N ILE A 388 17.93 1.79 11.34
CA ILE A 388 18.75 0.58 11.49
C ILE A 388 18.81 0.23 12.97
N PRO A 389 18.24 -0.92 13.38
CA PRO A 389 18.39 -1.39 14.76
C PRO A 389 19.86 -1.60 15.15
N PRO A 390 20.24 -1.39 16.41
CA PRO A 390 21.64 -1.50 16.85
C PRO A 390 22.17 -2.94 16.88
N ASP A 391 21.30 -3.94 16.82
CA ASP A 391 21.67 -5.34 17.02
C ASP A 391 22.44 -5.90 15.81
N ARG A 392 23.60 -6.50 16.03
CA ARG A 392 24.37 -7.22 15.00
C ARG A 392 23.79 -8.61 14.69
N PRO A 393 24.18 -9.27 13.59
CA PRO A 393 23.82 -10.67 13.33
C PRO A 393 24.19 -11.60 14.50
N PRO A 394 23.44 -12.70 14.69
CA PRO A 394 23.80 -13.71 15.69
C PRO A 394 25.18 -14.27 15.39
N VAL A 395 26.07 -14.27 16.39
CA VAL A 395 27.43 -14.85 16.27
C VAL A 395 27.39 -16.38 16.30
N LEU A 396 26.39 -16.95 16.97
CA LEU A 396 26.21 -18.39 17.09
C LEU A 396 25.21 -18.90 16.04
N PRO A 397 25.44 -20.11 15.48
CA PRO A 397 24.42 -20.75 14.68
C PRO A 397 23.14 -20.95 15.50
N PRO A 398 21.95 -20.91 14.87
CA PRO A 398 20.73 -21.25 15.57
C PRO A 398 20.87 -22.64 16.20
N PRO A 399 20.43 -22.84 17.46
CA PRO A 399 20.49 -24.15 18.09
C PRO A 399 19.81 -25.15 17.17
N SER A 400 20.49 -26.27 16.90
CA SER A 400 19.99 -27.28 15.96
C SER A 400 18.60 -27.74 16.40
N ILE A 401 17.58 -27.39 15.63
CA ILE A 401 16.27 -28.00 15.78
C ILE A 401 16.49 -29.46 15.40
N LYS A 402 16.57 -30.34 16.41
CA LYS A 402 16.64 -31.79 16.15
C LYS A 402 15.48 -32.14 15.22
N PRO A 403 15.75 -32.73 14.04
CA PRO A 403 14.67 -33.23 13.20
C PRO A 403 13.84 -34.20 14.04
N MET A 404 12.53 -33.98 14.15
CA MET A 404 11.63 -35.02 14.66
C MET A 404 11.76 -36.23 13.74
N GLY A 405 12.53 -37.24 14.17
CA GLY A 405 12.74 -38.48 13.42
C GLY A 405 14.17 -39.02 13.36
N ALA A 406 15.19 -38.33 13.87
CA ALA A 406 16.54 -38.94 13.97
C ALA A 406 16.62 -39.82 15.23
N PRO A 407 16.88 -41.14 15.13
CA PRO A 407 17.06 -41.97 16.32
C PRO A 407 18.26 -41.47 17.12
N SER A 408 18.10 -41.43 18.44
CA SER A 408 19.20 -41.12 19.35
C SER A 408 20.26 -42.21 19.22
N SER A 409 21.44 -41.87 18.69
CA SER A 409 22.62 -42.70 18.88
C SER A 409 23.08 -42.55 20.34
N SER A 410 22.48 -43.34 21.22
CA SER A 410 23.11 -43.71 22.49
C SER A 410 24.28 -44.62 22.17
N GLU A 411 25.49 -44.22 22.52
CA GLU A 411 26.53 -45.08 23.09
C GLU A 411 27.80 -44.25 23.34
N ARG A 412 28.02 -43.87 24.59
CA ARG A 412 29.38 -43.94 25.13
C ARG A 412 29.33 -44.95 26.25
N MET A 413 29.83 -46.15 25.91
CA MET A 413 30.16 -47.19 26.85
C MET A 413 31.05 -46.62 27.95
N VAL A 414 30.61 -46.85 29.18
CA VAL A 414 31.46 -46.93 30.35
C VAL A 414 32.21 -48.26 30.28
N THR A 415 33.51 -48.24 30.57
CA THR A 415 34.33 -49.22 31.34
C THR A 415 35.71 -49.50 30.70
N PRO A 416 36.70 -49.94 31.50
CA PRO A 416 36.69 -50.20 32.95
C PRO A 416 37.28 -49.08 33.80
#